data_AF-B9TI46-F1
#
_entry.id   AF-B9TI46-F1
#
_cell.length_a   1.000
_cell.length_b   1.000
_cell.length_c   1.000
_cell.angle_alpha   90.00
_cell.angle_beta   90.00
_cell.angle_gamma   90.00
#
_symmetry.space_group_name_H-M   'P 1'
#
loop_
_entity.id
_entity.type
_entity.pdbx_description
1 polymer ?
#
loop_
_entity_poly.entity_id
_entity_poly.type
_entity_poly.pdbx_seq_one_letter_code
_entity_poly.pdbx_strand_id
1 'polypeptide(L)'
;MPATQNERVRAIADGEVVAYRVCQKAIDGGSGTPDSNAGFVLIKHSTETGDGRSITFYSLYMHLLELDGYTGLGVQLNTLPEYLRTPTPEDGQAGGGKKIYRKDVLGLPGRCHGQMHVHFEVFMLPADFNAYFGGTQLDNKGPATPTSKDCWGHTYYIIPADQTFLAKPPGTDSHNKLHGVLFQPLQSGTNQGGALHVESYFHKGTKYTSTWQVGSDGVRTLLTPQPVSESGYEYSMITRATQLYKDGPNDGYELLRFGRILADQPVLASGAANTPTGVAPGVAGNPHPISAPGPRTTWMRVTFAQGQEGYIDVNADSIIKLSDADFPFFTGWQKISEGNTPFSDDGLCDVDQLKKIVDVAPQATNANESVDDDALSSYVKGHAAIREKLRGFICEAPTEWNSAHND
;
A
#
# COMPACT_ATOMS: atom_id res chain seq x y z
N MET A 1 -3.13 13.52 20.49
CA MET A 1 -4.03 14.68 20.65
C MET A 1 -3.25 15.94 20.38
N PRO A 2 -3.86 16.94 19.71
CA PRO A 2 -3.24 18.25 19.54
C PRO A 2 -2.81 18.83 20.89
N ALA A 3 -1.68 19.52 20.92
CA ALA A 3 -1.10 20.01 22.17
C ALA A 3 -1.92 21.15 22.81
N THR A 4 -2.82 21.76 22.01
CA THR A 4 -3.72 22.82 22.45
C THR A 4 -5.08 22.69 21.76
N GLN A 5 -6.14 23.18 22.40
CA GLN A 5 -7.50 23.20 21.84
C GLN A 5 -7.64 24.13 20.61
N ASN A 6 -6.66 25.01 20.37
CA ASN A 6 -6.63 25.95 19.26
C ASN A 6 -5.94 25.40 17.99
N GLU A 7 -5.46 24.15 18.03
CA GLU A 7 -4.88 23.51 16.85
C GLU A 7 -5.98 23.20 15.84
N ARG A 8 -5.82 23.62 14.59
CA ARG A 8 -6.87 23.53 13.57
C ARG A 8 -6.98 22.12 13.00
N VAL A 9 -8.21 21.60 12.95
CA VAL A 9 -8.53 20.41 12.15
C VAL A 9 -8.55 20.83 10.68
N ARG A 10 -7.91 20.03 9.81
CA ARG A 10 -7.69 20.38 8.41
C ARG A 10 -8.01 19.22 7.48
N ALA A 11 -8.51 19.55 6.29
CA ALA A 11 -8.74 18.59 5.22
C ALA A 11 -7.45 17.88 4.80
N ILE A 12 -7.47 16.55 4.70
CA ILE A 12 -6.30 15.74 4.34
C ILE A 12 -5.96 15.81 2.85
N ALA A 13 -6.97 16.09 2.03
CA ALA A 13 -6.91 16.13 0.57
C ALA A 13 -7.98 17.07 0.01
N ASP A 14 -7.82 17.44 -1.26
CA ASP A 14 -8.84 18.16 -2.02
C ASP A 14 -10.10 17.31 -2.14
N GLY A 15 -11.28 17.94 -2.18
CA GLY A 15 -12.52 17.20 -2.29
C GLY A 15 -13.76 18.07 -2.41
N GLU A 16 -14.90 17.41 -2.28
CA GLU A 16 -16.22 18.01 -2.23
C GLU A 16 -16.90 17.64 -0.91
N VAL A 17 -17.48 18.63 -0.24
CA VAL A 17 -18.25 18.41 0.98
C VAL A 17 -19.51 17.64 0.61
N VAL A 18 -19.72 16.49 1.25
CA VAL A 18 -20.92 15.66 1.09
C VAL A 18 -22.00 16.13 2.05
N ALA A 19 -21.64 16.26 3.33
CA ALA A 19 -22.51 16.72 4.40
C ALA A 19 -21.69 17.37 5.52
N TYR A 20 -22.32 18.23 6.31
CA TYR A 20 -21.69 18.85 7.47
C TYR A 20 -22.74 19.25 8.51
N ARG A 21 -22.32 19.35 9.77
CA ARG A 21 -23.13 19.89 10.86
C ARG A 21 -22.31 20.90 11.66
N VAL A 22 -22.90 22.07 11.89
CA VAL A 22 -22.34 23.13 12.74
C VAL A 22 -23.30 23.35 13.89
N CYS A 23 -22.82 23.20 15.12
CA CYS A 23 -23.61 23.38 16.32
C CYS A 23 -23.36 24.74 16.95
N GLN A 24 -24.41 25.39 17.48
CA GLN A 24 -24.23 26.58 18.32
C GLN A 24 -23.64 26.21 19.68
N LYS A 25 -24.15 25.11 20.26
CA LYS A 25 -23.86 24.63 21.62
C LYS A 25 -23.41 23.17 21.61
N ALA A 26 -22.68 22.76 22.65
CA ALA A 26 -22.48 21.36 22.96
C ALA A 26 -23.82 20.67 23.29
N ILE A 27 -23.85 19.34 23.15
CA ILE A 27 -24.96 18.46 23.51
C ILE A 27 -24.59 17.61 24.71
N ASP A 28 -25.61 17.08 25.39
CA ASP A 28 -25.44 16.10 26.46
C ASP A 28 -25.19 14.72 25.85
N GLY A 29 -23.99 14.20 26.01
CA GLY A 29 -23.60 12.85 25.56
C GLY A 29 -24.02 11.74 26.53
N GLY A 30 -24.89 12.03 27.51
CA GLY A 30 -25.41 11.05 28.46
C GLY A 30 -24.94 11.26 29.91
N SER A 31 -24.24 12.35 30.20
CA SER A 31 -23.81 12.71 31.56
C SER A 31 -24.85 13.55 32.32
N GLY A 32 -25.93 13.98 31.66
CA GLY A 32 -26.92 14.92 32.21
C GLY A 32 -26.51 16.39 32.04
N THR A 33 -25.40 16.66 31.33
CA THR A 33 -24.88 18.01 31.07
C THR A 33 -24.26 18.10 29.68
N PRO A 34 -24.28 19.29 29.02
CA PRO A 34 -23.59 19.46 27.73
C PRO A 34 -22.09 19.22 27.83
N ASP A 35 -21.61 18.12 27.26
CA ASP A 35 -20.23 17.63 27.38
C ASP A 35 -19.64 17.12 26.06
N SER A 36 -20.44 17.13 24.99
CA SER A 36 -20.11 16.49 23.71
C SER A 36 -20.40 17.42 22.53
N ASN A 37 -19.56 17.35 21.52
CA ASN A 37 -19.69 18.13 20.30
C ASN A 37 -20.19 17.25 19.15
N ALA A 38 -21.29 17.66 18.53
CA ALA A 38 -21.89 16.97 17.39
C ALA A 38 -21.53 17.59 16.03
N GLY A 39 -20.60 18.54 16.00
CA GLY A 39 -20.15 19.15 14.75
C GLY A 39 -19.36 18.16 13.91
N PHE A 40 -19.62 18.11 12.60
CA PHE A 40 -18.86 17.25 11.68
C PHE A 40 -18.73 17.83 10.28
N VAL A 41 -17.76 17.33 9.53
CA VAL A 41 -17.63 17.54 8.07
C VAL A 41 -17.30 16.20 7.41
N LEU A 42 -18.11 15.81 6.42
CA LEU A 42 -17.88 14.65 5.55
C LEU A 42 -17.44 15.13 4.17
N ILE A 43 -16.32 14.62 3.68
CA ILE A 43 -15.72 15.04 2.41
C ILE A 43 -15.54 13.82 1.52
N LYS A 44 -15.96 13.94 0.25
CA LYS A 44 -15.64 12.99 -0.81
C LYS A 44 -14.39 13.46 -1.54
N HIS A 45 -13.45 12.56 -1.69
CA HIS A 45 -12.19 12.76 -2.39
C HIS A 45 -12.15 11.90 -3.65
N SER A 46 -11.46 12.40 -4.67
CA SER A 46 -11.11 11.63 -5.86
C SER A 46 -9.72 12.04 -6.29
N THR A 47 -8.85 11.08 -6.55
CA THR A 47 -7.53 11.33 -7.14
C THR A 47 -7.15 10.20 -8.09
N GLU A 48 -6.38 10.55 -9.11
CA GLU A 48 -5.78 9.55 -10.00
C GLU A 48 -4.56 8.93 -9.33
N THR A 49 -4.44 7.62 -9.50
CA THR A 49 -3.26 6.83 -9.16
C THR A 49 -2.83 6.08 -10.40
N GLY A 50 -1.52 5.96 -10.63
CA GLY A 50 -1.02 5.08 -11.68
C GLY A 50 -1.55 5.38 -13.09
N ASP A 51 -1.66 4.33 -13.89
CA ASP A 51 -2.25 4.39 -15.24
C ASP A 51 -3.76 4.15 -15.22
N GLY A 52 -4.53 5.23 -15.30
CA GLY A 52 -6.00 5.19 -15.45
C GLY A 52 -6.77 4.65 -14.24
N ARG A 53 -6.18 4.68 -13.04
CA ARG A 53 -6.80 4.15 -11.82
C ARG A 53 -7.16 5.27 -10.84
N SER A 54 -8.43 5.65 -10.82
CA SER A 54 -8.94 6.63 -9.84
C SER A 54 -9.27 5.97 -8.50
N ILE A 55 -8.82 6.57 -7.39
CA ILE A 55 -9.30 6.24 -6.04
C ILE A 55 -10.36 7.24 -5.61
N THR A 56 -11.53 6.74 -5.22
CA THR A 56 -12.57 7.51 -4.53
C THR A 56 -12.63 7.07 -3.09
N PHE A 57 -12.49 8.02 -2.16
CA PHE A 57 -12.57 7.75 -0.73
C PHE A 57 -13.21 8.93 -0.02
N TYR A 58 -13.61 8.73 1.23
CA TYR A 58 -14.26 9.72 2.06
C TYR A 58 -13.40 9.97 3.30
N SER A 59 -13.46 11.18 3.82
CA SER A 59 -12.96 11.47 5.15
C SER A 59 -14.05 12.14 5.99
N LEU A 60 -14.20 11.68 7.22
CA LEU A 60 -15.19 12.16 8.17
C LEU A 60 -14.46 12.73 9.39
N TYR A 61 -14.75 13.99 9.71
CA TYR A 61 -14.20 14.71 10.85
C TYR A 61 -15.33 15.01 11.82
N MET A 62 -15.31 14.40 13.01
CA MET A 62 -16.36 14.53 14.01
C MET A 62 -15.83 15.18 15.29
N HIS A 63 -16.76 15.50 16.19
CA HIS A 63 -16.51 16.22 17.43
C HIS A 63 -15.86 17.59 17.20
N LEU A 64 -16.24 18.28 16.13
CA LEU A 64 -15.78 19.65 15.87
C LEU A 64 -16.45 20.63 16.85
N LEU A 65 -15.67 21.56 17.38
CA LEU A 65 -16.10 22.54 18.38
C LEU A 65 -17.32 23.34 17.90
N GLU A 66 -18.25 23.58 18.83
CA GLU A 66 -19.42 24.42 18.64
C GLU A 66 -19.06 25.92 18.60
N LEU A 67 -19.93 26.75 18.00
CA LEU A 67 -19.66 28.18 17.79
C LEU A 67 -19.49 28.97 19.11
N ASP A 68 -20.21 28.63 20.18
CA ASP A 68 -20.02 29.25 21.50
C ASP A 68 -18.61 28.97 22.05
N GLY A 69 -18.05 27.79 21.76
CA GLY A 69 -16.69 27.40 22.14
C GLY A 69 -15.62 28.28 21.48
N TYR A 70 -15.79 28.65 20.21
CA TYR A 70 -14.89 29.60 19.53
C TYR A 70 -14.84 30.95 20.23
N THR A 71 -16.02 31.46 20.63
CA THR A 71 -16.14 32.70 21.39
C THR A 71 -15.41 32.58 22.74
N GLY A 72 -15.62 31.47 23.45
CA GLY A 72 -14.95 31.18 24.72
C GLY A 72 -13.42 31.12 24.62
N LEU A 73 -12.89 30.66 23.48
CA LEU A 73 -11.46 30.59 23.20
C LEU A 73 -10.89 31.90 22.59
N GLY A 74 -11.73 32.90 22.32
CA GLY A 74 -11.31 34.14 21.66
C GLY A 74 -10.88 33.96 20.19
N VAL A 75 -11.33 32.88 19.54
CA VAL A 75 -10.99 32.55 18.14
C VAL A 75 -12.07 33.10 17.21
N GLN A 76 -11.67 33.90 16.22
CA GLN A 76 -12.61 34.47 15.26
C GLN A 76 -13.11 33.43 14.25
N LEU A 77 -14.44 33.38 14.03
CA LEU A 77 -15.09 32.46 13.09
C LEU A 77 -14.72 32.74 11.61
N ASN A 78 -14.24 33.93 11.27
CA ASN A 78 -13.77 34.24 9.91
C ASN A 78 -12.57 33.37 9.47
N THR A 79 -11.94 32.65 10.40
CA THR A 79 -10.90 31.65 10.13
C THR A 79 -11.45 30.33 9.58
N LEU A 80 -12.76 30.11 9.65
CA LEU A 80 -13.46 28.98 9.02
C LEU A 80 -13.99 29.36 7.63
N PRO A 81 -14.21 28.39 6.73
CA PRO A 81 -15.04 28.57 5.54
C PRO A 81 -16.41 29.15 5.89
N GLU A 82 -16.95 30.02 5.03
CA GLU A 82 -18.19 30.77 5.29
C GLU A 82 -19.37 29.87 5.70
N TYR A 83 -19.53 28.74 5.04
CA TYR A 83 -20.61 27.79 5.29
C TYR A 83 -20.50 27.05 6.64
N LEU A 84 -19.35 27.15 7.33
CA LEU A 84 -19.12 26.58 8.66
C LEU A 84 -19.26 27.61 9.80
N ARG A 85 -19.68 28.84 9.49
CA ARG A 85 -19.74 29.95 10.48
C ARG A 85 -21.13 30.12 11.11
N THR A 86 -22.13 29.37 10.65
CA THR A 86 -23.51 29.47 11.10
C THR A 86 -24.06 28.08 11.45
N PRO A 87 -24.91 27.96 12.49
CA PRO A 87 -25.52 26.69 12.83
C PRO A 87 -26.31 26.08 11.67
N THR A 88 -26.32 24.75 11.59
CA THR A 88 -27.11 23.96 10.64
C THR A 88 -28.26 23.24 11.36
N PRO A 89 -29.22 22.63 10.64
CA PRO A 89 -30.18 21.70 11.23
C PRO A 89 -29.50 20.54 11.98
N GLU A 90 -30.27 19.90 12.87
CA GLU A 90 -29.81 18.77 13.70
C GLU A 90 -29.38 17.56 12.85
N ASP A 91 -30.12 17.27 11.78
CA ASP A 91 -29.80 16.20 10.82
C ASP A 91 -28.59 16.54 9.91
N GLY A 92 -27.98 17.72 10.10
CA GLY A 92 -26.92 18.24 9.26
C GLY A 92 -27.42 18.93 8.00
N GLN A 93 -26.48 19.27 7.13
CA GLN A 93 -26.70 20.02 5.89
C GLN A 93 -25.93 19.36 4.75
N ALA A 94 -26.59 19.17 3.61
CA ALA A 94 -25.92 18.71 2.39
C ALA A 94 -24.86 19.73 1.95
N GLY A 95 -23.69 19.25 1.54
CA GLY A 95 -22.56 20.11 1.17
C GLY A 95 -22.82 20.96 -0.08
N GLY A 96 -23.71 20.52 -0.97
CA GLY A 96 -24.21 21.33 -2.08
C GLY A 96 -23.13 21.78 -3.06
N GLY A 97 -22.20 20.88 -3.42
CA GLY A 97 -21.14 21.16 -4.39
C GLY A 97 -19.95 21.96 -3.85
N LYS A 98 -19.92 22.27 -2.55
CA LYS A 98 -18.83 23.03 -1.94
C LYS A 98 -17.51 22.28 -2.05
N LYS A 99 -16.50 22.97 -2.57
CA LYS A 99 -15.15 22.45 -2.69
C LYS A 99 -14.33 22.79 -1.45
N ILE A 100 -13.42 21.90 -1.13
CA ILE A 100 -12.45 22.03 -0.04
C ILE A 100 -11.09 21.66 -0.59
N TYR A 101 -10.07 22.43 -0.24
CA TYR A 101 -8.69 22.14 -0.64
C TYR A 101 -7.92 21.50 0.50
N ARG A 102 -6.92 20.72 0.16
CA ARG A 102 -5.98 20.12 1.09
C ARG A 102 -5.41 21.20 2.01
N LYS A 103 -5.48 20.94 3.31
CA LYS A 103 -5.10 21.82 4.43
C LYS A 103 -6.07 22.96 4.74
N ASP A 104 -7.20 23.10 4.05
CA ASP A 104 -8.24 24.04 4.49
C ASP A 104 -8.72 23.69 5.91
N VAL A 105 -9.06 24.73 6.66
CA VAL A 105 -9.50 24.61 8.05
C VAL A 105 -10.95 24.12 8.06
N LEU A 106 -11.22 23.06 8.80
CA LEU A 106 -12.55 22.48 8.97
C LEU A 106 -13.16 22.82 10.33
N GLY A 107 -12.33 23.09 11.33
CA GLY A 107 -12.79 23.37 12.67
C GLY A 107 -11.66 23.38 13.70
N LEU A 108 -12.06 23.36 14.96
CA LEU A 108 -11.20 23.11 16.12
C LEU A 108 -11.64 21.80 16.78
N PRO A 109 -10.73 21.09 17.48
CA PRO A 109 -11.06 19.97 18.33
C PRO A 109 -12.11 20.36 19.37
N GLY A 110 -13.19 19.59 19.41
CA GLY A 110 -14.21 19.67 20.43
C GLY A 110 -14.01 18.56 21.47
N ARG A 111 -15.13 18.00 21.93
CA ARG A 111 -15.20 17.01 22.98
C ARG A 111 -16.16 15.87 22.64
N CYS A 112 -15.92 14.72 23.24
CA CYS A 112 -16.86 13.61 23.32
C CYS A 112 -16.83 13.09 24.77
N HIS A 113 -17.98 12.98 25.42
CA HIS A 113 -18.13 12.56 26.82
C HIS A 113 -17.17 13.32 27.77
N GLY A 114 -17.06 14.63 27.58
CA GLY A 114 -16.22 15.53 28.37
C GLY A 114 -14.73 15.52 28.01
N GLN A 115 -14.25 14.53 27.24
CA GLN A 115 -12.85 14.42 26.80
C GLN A 115 -12.62 15.25 25.54
N MET A 116 -11.51 15.99 25.48
CA MET A 116 -11.10 16.65 24.24
C MET A 116 -10.83 15.57 23.20
N HIS A 117 -11.53 15.58 22.07
CA HIS A 117 -11.45 14.52 21.05
C HIS A 117 -11.72 15.05 19.64
N VAL A 118 -11.07 14.44 18.66
CA VAL A 118 -11.48 14.48 17.24
C VAL A 118 -11.58 13.02 16.81
N HIS A 119 -12.78 12.63 16.39
CA HIS A 119 -12.97 11.34 15.74
C HIS A 119 -12.76 11.53 14.24
N PHE A 120 -11.92 10.69 13.63
CA PHE A 120 -11.48 10.85 12.26
C PHE A 120 -11.46 9.51 11.54
N GLU A 121 -12.18 9.43 10.43
CA GLU A 121 -12.26 8.23 9.60
C GLU A 121 -11.82 8.51 8.17
N VAL A 122 -11.27 7.47 7.54
CA VAL A 122 -11.04 7.39 6.10
C VAL A 122 -11.63 6.08 5.62
N PHE A 123 -12.57 6.15 4.69
CA PHE A 123 -13.29 4.96 4.23
C PHE A 123 -13.67 5.05 2.75
N MET A 124 -14.12 3.93 2.19
CA MET A 124 -14.62 3.82 0.82
C MET A 124 -15.98 3.14 0.85
N LEU A 125 -16.86 3.47 -0.10
CA LEU A 125 -18.05 2.67 -0.33
C LEU A 125 -17.68 1.35 -1.03
N PRO A 126 -18.49 0.28 -0.91
CA PRO A 126 -18.19 -1.00 -1.57
C PRO A 126 -17.96 -0.89 -3.08
N ALA A 127 -18.73 -0.03 -3.77
CA ALA A 127 -18.56 0.22 -5.19
C ALA A 127 -17.22 0.91 -5.50
N ASP A 128 -16.81 1.89 -4.69
CA ASP A 128 -15.54 2.60 -4.83
C ASP A 128 -14.35 1.68 -4.52
N PHE A 129 -14.47 0.82 -3.49
CA PHE A 129 -13.48 -0.21 -3.17
C PHE A 129 -13.29 -1.16 -4.35
N ASN A 130 -14.38 -1.72 -4.88
CA ASN A 130 -14.31 -2.65 -6.02
C ASN A 130 -13.77 -1.98 -7.28
N ALA A 131 -14.11 -0.70 -7.53
CA ALA A 131 -13.58 0.06 -8.65
C ALA A 131 -12.04 0.21 -8.58
N TYR A 132 -11.49 0.38 -7.37
CA TYR A 132 -10.05 0.54 -7.19
C TYR A 132 -9.29 -0.79 -7.07
N PHE A 133 -9.74 -1.69 -6.19
CA PHE A 133 -9.03 -2.92 -5.83
C PHE A 133 -9.45 -4.14 -6.65
N GLY A 134 -10.63 -4.15 -7.26
CA GLY A 134 -11.20 -5.33 -7.92
C GLY A 134 -10.40 -5.84 -9.12
N GLY A 135 -9.60 -4.97 -9.76
CA GLY A 135 -8.67 -5.34 -10.83
C GLY A 135 -7.25 -5.68 -10.36
N THR A 136 -6.97 -5.67 -9.06
CA THR A 136 -5.65 -5.91 -8.49
C THR A 136 -5.45 -7.38 -8.08
N GLN A 137 -4.30 -7.72 -7.49
CA GLN A 137 -4.02 -9.04 -6.90
C GLN A 137 -4.23 -9.06 -5.38
N LEU A 138 -4.94 -8.07 -4.82
CA LEU A 138 -5.30 -8.06 -3.40
C LEU A 138 -5.96 -9.39 -3.00
N ASP A 139 -5.52 -9.96 -1.88
CA ASP A 139 -5.91 -11.27 -1.35
C ASP A 139 -5.63 -12.50 -2.24
N ASN A 140 -5.05 -12.32 -3.44
CA ASN A 140 -4.70 -13.45 -4.31
C ASN A 140 -3.38 -14.11 -3.88
N LYS A 141 -3.47 -15.34 -3.36
CA LYS A 141 -2.30 -16.16 -2.95
C LYS A 141 -1.58 -16.86 -4.11
N GLY A 142 -2.19 -16.89 -5.29
CA GLY A 142 -1.58 -17.37 -6.54
C GLY A 142 -1.61 -16.27 -7.60
N PRO A 143 -0.88 -15.16 -7.41
CA PRO A 143 -0.94 -14.03 -8.31
C PRO A 143 -0.39 -14.39 -9.69
N ALA A 144 -0.84 -13.65 -10.70
CA ALA A 144 -0.28 -13.70 -12.04
C ALA A 144 0.30 -12.32 -12.40
N THR A 145 1.20 -12.30 -13.40
CA THR A 145 1.67 -11.04 -13.96
C THR A 145 0.47 -10.26 -14.52
N PRO A 146 0.21 -9.02 -14.06
CA PRO A 146 -0.96 -8.26 -14.48
C PRO A 146 -0.84 -7.88 -15.95
N THR A 147 -1.98 -7.88 -16.65
CA THR A 147 -2.12 -7.25 -17.98
C THR A 147 -2.22 -5.73 -17.88
N SER A 148 -2.57 -5.22 -16.70
CA SER A 148 -2.53 -3.79 -16.39
C SER A 148 -1.11 -3.25 -16.55
N LYS A 149 -1.04 -2.04 -17.11
CA LYS A 149 0.19 -1.24 -17.21
C LYS A 149 0.50 -0.47 -15.94
N ASP A 150 -0.43 -0.47 -14.99
CA ASP A 150 -0.20 0.19 -13.72
C ASP A 150 0.99 -0.45 -13.02
N CYS A 151 1.97 0.38 -12.66
CA CYS A 151 3.23 -0.04 -12.08
C CYS A 151 3.87 1.13 -11.35
N TRP A 152 3.82 1.08 -10.02
CA TRP A 152 4.42 2.09 -9.15
C TRP A 152 5.02 1.44 -7.91
N GLY A 153 5.82 2.23 -7.20
CA GLY A 153 6.53 1.77 -6.00
C GLY A 153 7.61 0.74 -6.33
N HIS A 154 7.62 -0.33 -5.54
CA HIS A 154 8.56 -1.44 -5.66
C HIS A 154 8.08 -2.43 -6.73
N THR A 155 9.02 -3.19 -7.28
CA THR A 155 8.75 -4.29 -8.21
C THR A 155 9.05 -5.61 -7.52
N TYR A 156 8.27 -6.63 -7.83
CA TYR A 156 8.37 -7.93 -7.20
C TYR A 156 8.42 -9.05 -8.24
N TYR A 157 9.19 -10.08 -7.95
CA TYR A 157 9.29 -11.27 -8.77
C TYR A 157 9.03 -12.52 -7.92
N ILE A 158 8.15 -13.41 -8.41
CA ILE A 158 8.03 -14.76 -7.87
C ILE A 158 8.78 -15.68 -8.82
N ILE A 159 9.94 -16.15 -8.38
CA ILE A 159 10.78 -17.09 -9.11
C ILE A 159 10.44 -18.49 -8.60
N PRO A 160 9.99 -19.43 -9.45
CA PRO A 160 9.67 -20.80 -9.02
C PRO A 160 10.85 -21.51 -8.36
N ALA A 161 10.62 -22.63 -7.69
CA ALA A 161 11.71 -23.48 -7.19
C ALA A 161 12.60 -23.99 -8.33
N ASP A 162 13.82 -24.39 -7.99
CA ASP A 162 14.74 -25.14 -8.86
C ASP A 162 15.08 -24.40 -10.18
N GLN A 163 15.15 -23.07 -10.15
CA GLN A 163 15.66 -22.26 -11.26
C GLN A 163 17.17 -22.15 -11.22
N THR A 164 17.78 -22.04 -12.39
CA THR A 164 19.24 -21.94 -12.55
C THR A 164 19.69 -20.49 -12.55
N PHE A 165 20.71 -20.21 -11.75
CA PHE A 165 21.40 -18.92 -11.68
C PHE A 165 22.81 -19.06 -12.24
N LEU A 166 23.24 -18.06 -13.01
CA LEU A 166 24.54 -18.03 -13.66
C LEU A 166 25.49 -17.05 -12.96
N ALA A 167 26.77 -17.40 -12.91
CA ALA A 167 27.81 -16.49 -12.40
C ALA A 167 27.91 -15.20 -13.22
N LYS A 168 27.61 -15.27 -14.52
CA LYS A 168 27.57 -14.15 -15.47
C LYS A 168 26.54 -14.42 -16.58
N PRO A 169 25.93 -13.38 -17.15
CA PRO A 169 25.14 -13.53 -18.39
C PRO A 169 25.95 -14.22 -19.52
N PRO A 170 25.32 -15.08 -20.34
CA PRO A 170 25.94 -15.59 -21.55
C PRO A 170 26.36 -14.46 -22.49
N GLY A 171 27.51 -14.60 -23.13
CA GLY A 171 28.05 -13.58 -24.03
C GLY A 171 28.82 -12.45 -23.34
N THR A 172 29.01 -12.48 -22.01
CA THR A 172 29.96 -11.56 -21.35
C THR A 172 31.38 -11.81 -21.82
N ASP A 173 32.10 -10.74 -22.16
CA ASP A 173 33.49 -10.79 -22.59
C ASP A 173 34.49 -11.05 -21.45
N SER A 174 35.79 -11.05 -21.76
CA SER A 174 36.88 -11.22 -20.79
C SER A 174 36.99 -10.09 -19.76
N HIS A 175 36.35 -8.95 -20.00
CA HIS A 175 36.25 -7.82 -19.07
C HIS A 175 34.95 -7.85 -18.25
N ASN A 176 34.22 -8.96 -18.31
CA ASN A 176 32.92 -9.17 -17.66
C ASN A 176 31.83 -8.22 -18.15
N LYS A 177 31.90 -7.81 -19.43
CA LYS A 177 30.91 -6.91 -20.03
C LYS A 177 30.03 -7.64 -21.03
N LEU A 178 28.72 -7.44 -20.95
CA LEU A 178 27.75 -7.81 -21.98
C LEU A 178 27.38 -6.53 -22.75
N HIS A 179 27.73 -6.47 -24.03
CA HIS A 179 27.51 -5.30 -24.89
C HIS A 179 28.04 -3.97 -24.30
N GLY A 180 29.12 -4.02 -23.51
CA GLY A 180 29.71 -2.85 -22.85
C GLY A 180 29.23 -2.60 -21.41
N VAL A 181 28.14 -3.26 -20.97
CA VAL A 181 27.62 -3.18 -19.60
C VAL A 181 28.35 -4.17 -18.71
N LEU A 182 28.93 -3.69 -17.60
CA LEU A 182 29.61 -4.54 -16.61
C LEU A 182 28.63 -5.38 -15.80
N PHE A 183 28.90 -6.68 -15.72
CA PHE A 183 28.27 -7.63 -14.82
C PHE A 183 29.34 -8.19 -13.88
N GLN A 184 29.24 -7.89 -12.59
CA GLN A 184 30.18 -8.42 -11.61
C GLN A 184 30.10 -9.96 -11.59
N PRO A 185 31.23 -10.69 -11.64
CA PRO A 185 31.21 -12.14 -11.47
C PRO A 185 30.59 -12.54 -10.12
N LEU A 186 29.62 -13.45 -10.15
CA LEU A 186 28.95 -14.00 -8.96
C LEU A 186 29.08 -15.53 -8.92
N GLN A 187 28.21 -16.21 -8.17
CA GLN A 187 28.13 -17.66 -8.12
C GLN A 187 27.14 -18.19 -9.16
N SER A 188 27.29 -19.47 -9.51
CA SER A 188 26.25 -20.23 -10.22
C SER A 188 25.61 -21.20 -9.24
N GLY A 189 24.33 -21.52 -9.44
CA GLY A 189 23.62 -22.43 -8.54
C GLY A 189 22.14 -22.52 -8.85
N THR A 190 21.37 -23.02 -7.90
CA THR A 190 19.91 -23.14 -7.98
C THR A 190 19.26 -22.73 -6.67
N ASN A 191 18.02 -22.23 -6.71
CA ASN A 191 17.19 -22.07 -5.51
C ASN A 191 16.49 -23.40 -5.18
N GLN A 192 17.31 -24.38 -4.81
CA GLN A 192 16.89 -25.76 -4.60
C GLN A 192 15.72 -25.85 -3.60
N GLY A 193 14.62 -26.48 -4.02
CA GLY A 193 13.51 -26.86 -3.15
C GLY A 193 12.63 -25.73 -2.62
N GLY A 194 12.79 -24.49 -3.09
CA GLY A 194 11.94 -23.38 -2.65
C GLY A 194 11.88 -22.22 -3.63
N ALA A 195 10.68 -21.70 -3.89
CA ALA A 195 10.48 -20.48 -4.68
C ALA A 195 11.15 -19.28 -4.00
N LEU A 196 11.49 -18.25 -4.78
CA LEU A 196 11.97 -16.97 -4.27
C LEU A 196 10.91 -15.89 -4.47
N HIS A 197 10.64 -15.13 -3.42
CA HIS A 197 10.01 -13.82 -3.55
C HIS A 197 11.11 -12.78 -3.53
N VAL A 198 11.24 -12.02 -4.62
CA VAL A 198 12.27 -11.00 -4.79
C VAL A 198 11.60 -9.65 -4.83
N GLU A 199 12.06 -8.71 -4.03
CA GLU A 199 11.69 -7.30 -4.10
C GLU A 199 12.84 -6.51 -4.73
N SER A 200 12.53 -5.60 -5.63
CA SER A 200 13.49 -4.64 -6.17
C SER A 200 12.93 -3.23 -6.21
N TYR A 201 13.74 -2.27 -5.75
CA TYR A 201 13.39 -0.87 -5.67
C TYR A 201 14.60 0.03 -5.90
N PHE A 202 14.35 1.31 -6.17
CA PHE A 202 15.39 2.29 -6.41
C PHE A 202 15.31 3.41 -5.37
N HIS A 203 16.46 3.81 -4.85
CA HIS A 203 16.55 4.94 -3.95
C HIS A 203 17.87 5.69 -4.19
N LYS A 204 17.76 7.00 -4.47
CA LYS A 204 18.90 7.91 -4.68
C LYS A 204 19.94 7.37 -5.68
N GLY A 205 19.51 6.83 -6.81
CA GLY A 205 20.41 6.33 -7.85
C GLY A 205 20.82 4.86 -7.73
N THR A 206 20.51 4.22 -6.59
CA THR A 206 20.91 2.85 -6.27
C THR A 206 19.73 1.92 -6.41
N LYS A 207 19.94 0.77 -7.05
CA LYS A 207 18.97 -0.33 -7.04
C LYS A 207 19.25 -1.21 -5.82
N TYR A 208 18.19 -1.57 -5.12
CA TYR A 208 18.21 -2.50 -4.00
C TYR A 208 17.42 -3.76 -4.36
N THR A 209 17.87 -4.90 -3.84
CA THR A 209 17.19 -6.19 -4.00
C THR A 209 17.13 -6.91 -2.67
N SER A 210 15.94 -7.28 -2.24
CA SER A 210 15.70 -8.15 -1.08
C SER A 210 15.13 -9.48 -1.55
N THR A 211 15.59 -10.60 -1.00
CA THR A 211 15.11 -11.93 -1.41
C THR A 211 14.69 -12.77 -0.22
N TRP A 212 13.55 -13.43 -0.35
CA TRP A 212 13.05 -14.42 0.59
C TRP A 212 12.93 -15.77 -0.11
N GLN A 213 13.35 -16.84 0.55
CA GLN A 213 13.02 -18.19 0.15
C GLN A 213 11.69 -18.60 0.79
N VAL A 214 10.84 -19.27 0.02
CA VAL A 214 9.53 -19.76 0.46
C VAL A 214 9.63 -21.27 0.70
N GLY A 215 9.39 -21.69 1.95
CA GLY A 215 9.31 -23.10 2.33
C GLY A 215 8.04 -23.77 1.79
N SER A 216 7.98 -25.10 1.85
CA SER A 216 6.79 -25.87 1.44
C SER A 216 5.55 -25.60 2.31
N ASP A 217 5.76 -25.06 3.52
CA ASP A 217 4.75 -24.58 4.44
C ASP A 217 4.28 -23.13 4.15
N GLY A 218 4.86 -22.49 3.13
CA GLY A 218 4.60 -21.09 2.78
C GLY A 218 5.36 -20.06 3.63
N VAL A 219 6.20 -20.50 4.58
CA VAL A 219 6.98 -19.59 5.42
C VAL A 219 8.06 -18.91 4.58
N ARG A 220 8.13 -17.57 4.70
CA ARG A 220 9.13 -16.74 4.02
C ARG A 220 10.34 -16.51 4.92
N THR A 221 11.50 -17.05 4.52
CA THR A 221 12.78 -16.82 5.19
C THR A 221 13.58 -15.78 4.43
N LEU A 222 13.94 -14.67 5.08
CA LEU A 222 14.75 -13.61 4.48
C LEU A 222 16.19 -14.09 4.25
N LEU A 223 16.66 -14.10 3.00
CA LEU A 223 18.05 -14.43 2.64
C LEU A 223 18.98 -13.22 2.68
N THR A 224 18.42 -12.01 2.61
CA THR A 224 19.15 -10.74 2.56
C THR A 224 18.82 -9.86 3.77
N PRO A 225 19.41 -10.09 4.96
CA PRO A 225 19.18 -9.24 6.14
C PRO A 225 19.48 -7.76 5.91
N GLN A 226 20.36 -7.47 4.95
CA GLN A 226 20.53 -6.16 4.33
C GLN A 226 20.25 -6.29 2.84
N PRO A 227 19.46 -5.38 2.23
CA PRO A 227 19.20 -5.41 0.80
C PRO A 227 20.51 -5.33 -0.01
N VAL A 228 20.64 -6.17 -1.04
CA VAL A 228 21.77 -6.15 -1.97
C VAL A 228 21.71 -4.85 -2.77
N SER A 229 22.79 -4.07 -2.79
CA SER A 229 22.84 -2.79 -3.48
C SER A 229 23.65 -2.84 -4.77
N GLU A 230 23.10 -2.23 -5.83
CA GLU A 230 23.78 -1.95 -7.10
C GLU A 230 23.85 -0.43 -7.27
N SER A 231 24.91 0.19 -6.74
CA SER A 231 25.08 1.65 -6.75
C SER A 231 25.21 2.22 -8.17
N GLY A 232 24.54 3.34 -8.42
CA GLY A 232 24.52 4.02 -9.73
C GLY A 232 23.73 3.29 -10.82
N TYR A 233 23.03 2.19 -10.48
CA TYR A 233 22.22 1.45 -11.44
C TYR A 233 21.14 2.32 -12.07
N GLU A 234 20.41 3.10 -11.28
CA GLU A 234 19.33 3.96 -11.76
C GLU A 234 19.86 5.08 -12.65
N TYR A 235 20.96 5.73 -12.26
CA TYR A 235 21.59 6.79 -13.06
C TYR A 235 22.16 6.27 -14.39
N SER A 236 22.61 5.01 -14.44
CA SER A 236 23.14 4.38 -15.66
C SER A 236 22.08 3.65 -16.48
N MET A 237 20.80 3.66 -16.07
CA MET A 237 19.77 2.80 -16.65
C MET A 237 19.54 3.06 -18.14
N ILE A 238 19.49 4.32 -18.57
CA ILE A 238 19.34 4.66 -20.01
C ILE A 238 20.55 4.19 -20.83
N THR A 239 21.76 4.33 -20.30
CA THR A 239 22.98 3.82 -20.94
C THR A 239 22.98 2.30 -21.01
N ARG A 240 22.52 1.61 -19.95
CA ARG A 240 22.36 0.15 -19.95
C ARG A 240 21.33 -0.29 -20.98
N ALA A 241 20.19 0.40 -21.04
CA ALA A 241 19.11 0.09 -21.96
C ALA A 241 19.56 0.21 -23.42
N THR A 242 20.22 1.32 -23.78
CA THR A 242 20.75 1.54 -25.13
C THR A 242 21.84 0.54 -25.54
N GLN A 243 22.64 0.05 -24.59
CA GLN A 243 23.68 -0.95 -24.85
C GLN A 243 23.13 -2.38 -24.99
N LEU A 244 22.19 -2.77 -24.13
CA LEU A 244 21.64 -4.13 -24.07
C LEU A 244 20.50 -4.35 -25.07
N TYR A 245 19.72 -3.32 -25.39
CA TYR A 245 18.50 -3.43 -26.22
C TYR A 245 18.58 -2.49 -27.43
N LYS A 246 19.54 -2.74 -28.33
CA LYS A 246 19.80 -1.86 -29.49
C LYS A 246 18.56 -1.63 -30.37
N ASP A 247 17.73 -2.65 -30.54
CA ASP A 247 16.54 -2.60 -31.40
C ASP A 247 15.33 -1.93 -30.71
N GLY A 248 15.38 -1.74 -29.39
CA GLY A 248 14.31 -1.11 -28.62
C GLY A 248 14.78 -0.61 -27.25
N PRO A 249 15.57 0.48 -27.18
CA PRO A 249 16.10 0.98 -25.90
C PRO A 249 15.03 1.44 -24.91
N ASN A 250 13.89 1.94 -25.39
CA ASN A 250 12.78 2.39 -24.52
C ASN A 250 12.15 1.18 -23.80
N ASP A 251 11.78 0.14 -24.55
CA ASP A 251 11.33 -1.13 -23.98
C ASP A 251 12.38 -1.72 -23.02
N GLY A 252 13.66 -1.66 -23.41
CA GLY A 252 14.76 -2.07 -22.56
C GLY A 252 14.85 -1.30 -21.23
N TYR A 253 14.61 0.01 -21.27
CA TYR A 253 14.56 0.84 -20.07
C TYR A 253 13.40 0.41 -19.17
N GLU A 254 12.20 0.18 -19.74
CA GLU A 254 11.04 -0.28 -19.00
C GLU A 254 11.26 -1.66 -18.37
N LEU A 255 11.86 -2.61 -19.10
CA LEU A 255 12.25 -3.91 -18.55
C LEU A 255 13.21 -3.78 -17.36
N LEU A 256 14.21 -2.89 -17.44
CA LEU A 256 15.16 -2.66 -16.36
C LEU A 256 14.54 -1.93 -15.16
N ARG A 257 13.51 -1.10 -15.39
CA ARG A 257 12.88 -0.26 -14.34
C ARG A 257 11.68 -0.90 -13.66
N PHE A 258 10.87 -1.61 -14.43
CA PHE A 258 9.54 -2.11 -14.07
C PHE A 258 9.43 -3.63 -14.17
N GLY A 259 10.44 -4.29 -14.76
CA GLY A 259 10.40 -5.73 -15.06
C GLY A 259 9.45 -6.09 -16.21
N ARG A 260 8.75 -5.11 -16.79
CA ARG A 260 7.73 -5.26 -17.83
C ARG A 260 7.79 -4.08 -18.81
N ILE A 261 7.30 -4.28 -20.02
CA ILE A 261 7.07 -3.19 -20.99
C ILE A 261 5.63 -2.71 -20.79
N LEU A 262 5.47 -1.43 -20.47
CA LEU A 262 4.20 -0.74 -20.21
C LEU A 262 3.73 0.03 -21.45
N ALA A 263 4.61 0.30 -22.41
CA ALA A 263 4.29 0.99 -23.65
C ALA A 263 3.15 0.30 -24.45
N ASP A 264 2.28 1.10 -25.07
CA ASP A 264 1.19 0.61 -25.95
C ASP A 264 1.67 -0.20 -27.14
N GLN A 265 2.82 0.17 -27.69
CA GLN A 265 3.37 -0.38 -28.91
C GLN A 265 4.81 -0.85 -28.63
N PRO A 266 4.99 -2.01 -27.99
CA PRO A 266 6.31 -2.55 -27.72
C PRO A 266 7.03 -2.84 -29.04
N VAL A 267 8.30 -2.44 -29.11
CA VAL A 267 9.20 -2.67 -30.24
C VAL A 267 9.87 -4.04 -30.14
N LEU A 268 10.30 -4.43 -28.95
CA LEU A 268 10.94 -5.72 -28.71
C LEU A 268 9.88 -6.81 -28.78
N ALA A 269 10.06 -7.80 -29.66
CA ALA A 269 9.14 -8.93 -29.75
C ALA A 269 9.07 -9.71 -28.42
N SER A 270 7.87 -10.15 -28.02
CA SER A 270 7.77 -11.11 -26.92
C SER A 270 8.43 -12.42 -27.37
N GLY A 271 9.38 -12.92 -26.58
CA GLY A 271 10.22 -14.06 -26.94
C GLY A 271 9.50 -15.42 -27.05
N ALA A 272 8.18 -15.46 -27.24
CA ALA A 272 7.43 -16.71 -27.43
C ALA A 272 7.83 -17.48 -28.71
N ALA A 273 8.63 -16.88 -29.59
CA ALA A 273 9.16 -17.51 -30.80
C ALA A 273 10.63 -17.90 -30.63
N ASN A 274 10.85 -18.99 -29.90
CA ASN A 274 11.79 -20.06 -30.22
C ASN A 274 11.80 -20.98 -29.00
N THR A 275 10.97 -22.02 -29.02
CA THR A 275 11.20 -23.20 -28.19
C THR A 275 12.66 -23.56 -28.39
N PRO A 276 13.52 -23.40 -27.38
CA PRO A 276 14.80 -24.05 -27.46
C PRO A 276 14.53 -25.54 -27.49
N THR A 277 15.33 -26.30 -28.26
CA THR A 277 15.29 -27.77 -28.25
C THR A 277 15.10 -28.24 -26.82
N GLY A 278 14.03 -29.03 -26.61
CA GLY A 278 13.63 -29.49 -25.30
C GLY A 278 14.84 -29.96 -24.51
N VAL A 279 14.88 -29.55 -23.24
CA VAL A 279 15.80 -30.13 -22.27
C VAL A 279 15.75 -31.65 -22.43
N ALA A 280 16.90 -32.32 -22.47
CA ALA A 280 16.93 -33.77 -22.42
C ALA A 280 15.98 -34.23 -21.28
N PRO A 281 15.08 -35.20 -21.51
CA PRO A 281 14.16 -35.65 -20.47
C PRO A 281 14.95 -36.01 -19.21
N GLY A 282 14.79 -35.21 -18.13
CA GLY A 282 15.49 -35.40 -16.86
C GLY A 282 16.25 -34.20 -16.26
N VAL A 283 16.21 -33.00 -16.85
CA VAL A 283 16.86 -31.80 -16.26
C VAL A 283 15.81 -30.81 -15.74
N ALA A 284 15.72 -30.65 -14.41
CA ALA A 284 14.98 -29.57 -13.75
C ALA A 284 15.75 -28.24 -13.89
N GLY A 285 15.06 -27.11 -14.16
CA GLY A 285 15.72 -25.81 -14.35
C GLY A 285 14.95 -24.78 -15.18
N ASN A 286 15.47 -23.54 -15.23
CA ASN A 286 15.11 -22.53 -16.25
C ASN A 286 15.72 -22.97 -17.59
N PRO A 287 14.92 -23.36 -18.60
CA PRO A 287 15.42 -24.06 -19.78
C PRO A 287 16.02 -23.14 -20.84
N HIS A 288 16.15 -21.82 -20.63
CA HIS A 288 16.76 -20.93 -21.63
C HIS A 288 18.21 -21.36 -21.93
N PRO A 289 18.49 -21.95 -23.11
CA PRO A 289 19.83 -22.34 -23.45
C PRO A 289 20.58 -21.10 -23.90
N ILE A 290 21.71 -20.90 -23.22
CA ILE A 290 23.09 -20.67 -23.68
C ILE A 290 23.39 -20.29 -25.16
N SER A 291 22.46 -20.37 -26.13
CA SER A 291 22.74 -20.10 -27.56
C SER A 291 22.31 -18.72 -28.07
N ALA A 292 21.33 -18.04 -27.46
CA ALA A 292 21.08 -16.60 -27.68
C ALA A 292 20.02 -16.05 -26.69
N PRO A 293 20.27 -14.93 -25.99
CA PRO A 293 19.23 -14.23 -25.24
C PRO A 293 18.13 -13.71 -26.19
N GLY A 294 16.87 -13.86 -25.78
CA GLY A 294 15.74 -13.32 -26.55
C GLY A 294 15.75 -11.78 -26.52
N PRO A 295 14.97 -11.10 -27.40
CA PRO A 295 14.96 -9.64 -27.49
C PRO A 295 14.64 -8.92 -26.17
N ARG A 296 13.92 -9.60 -25.26
CA ARG A 296 13.53 -9.07 -23.94
C ARG A 296 14.30 -9.69 -22.77
N THR A 297 15.35 -10.47 -23.00
CA THR A 297 16.11 -11.07 -21.88
C THR A 297 16.65 -9.98 -20.95
N THR A 298 16.40 -10.13 -19.65
CA THR A 298 16.82 -9.16 -18.63
C THR A 298 17.48 -9.88 -17.48
N TRP A 299 18.82 -9.81 -17.44
CA TRP A 299 19.61 -10.42 -16.38
C TRP A 299 19.52 -9.61 -15.09
N MET A 300 18.96 -10.21 -14.05
CA MET A 300 18.86 -9.64 -12.71
C MET A 300 19.74 -10.42 -11.73
N ARG A 301 20.53 -9.68 -10.93
CA ARG A 301 21.25 -10.22 -9.78
C ARG A 301 20.25 -10.53 -8.66
N VAL A 302 20.26 -11.77 -8.18
CA VAL A 302 19.36 -12.25 -7.11
C VAL A 302 20.14 -13.14 -6.15
N THR A 303 19.84 -13.03 -4.85
CA THR A 303 20.33 -13.96 -3.83
C THR A 303 19.51 -15.24 -3.88
N PHE A 304 20.07 -16.32 -4.43
CA PHE A 304 19.34 -17.57 -4.65
C PHE A 304 19.47 -18.59 -3.51
N ALA A 305 20.48 -18.41 -2.65
CA ALA A 305 20.68 -19.18 -1.42
C ALA A 305 21.47 -18.32 -0.40
N GLN A 306 21.57 -18.78 0.86
CA GLN A 306 22.26 -18.04 1.92
C GLN A 306 23.69 -17.65 1.51
N GLY A 307 23.95 -16.36 1.36
CA GLY A 307 25.26 -15.82 0.96
C GLY A 307 25.67 -16.13 -0.49
N GLN A 308 24.75 -16.59 -1.33
CA GLN A 308 25.01 -16.92 -2.73
C GLN A 308 24.10 -16.11 -3.65
N GLU A 309 24.72 -15.49 -4.65
CA GLU A 309 24.06 -14.63 -5.61
C GLU A 309 24.42 -15.04 -7.02
N GLY A 310 23.52 -14.80 -7.96
CA GLY A 310 23.73 -15.09 -9.37
C GLY A 310 22.75 -14.33 -10.24
N TYR A 311 22.90 -14.51 -11.55
CA TYR A 311 22.04 -13.86 -12.54
C TYR A 311 21.01 -14.84 -13.10
N ILE A 312 19.76 -14.36 -13.20
CA ILE A 312 18.65 -15.05 -13.85
C ILE A 312 17.98 -14.10 -14.84
N ASP A 313 17.47 -14.63 -15.96
CA ASP A 313 16.58 -13.87 -16.84
C ASP A 313 15.20 -13.76 -16.19
N VAL A 314 14.85 -12.57 -15.70
CA VAL A 314 13.55 -12.34 -15.05
C VAL A 314 12.38 -12.31 -16.02
N ASN A 315 12.62 -12.28 -17.33
CA ASN A 315 11.58 -12.31 -18.36
C ASN A 315 11.16 -13.71 -18.81
N ALA A 316 11.67 -14.77 -18.16
CA ALA A 316 11.11 -16.11 -18.34
C ALA A 316 9.60 -16.13 -17.99
N ASP A 317 8.81 -16.86 -18.79
CA ASP A 317 7.34 -16.93 -18.65
C ASP A 317 6.89 -17.50 -17.30
N SER A 318 7.74 -18.34 -16.69
CA SER A 318 7.50 -18.93 -15.37
C SER A 318 7.67 -17.95 -14.20
N ILE A 319 8.27 -16.78 -14.44
CA ILE A 319 8.52 -15.77 -13.41
C ILE A 319 7.39 -14.73 -13.42
N ILE A 320 6.63 -14.68 -12.33
CA ILE A 320 5.57 -13.70 -12.13
C ILE A 320 6.20 -12.36 -11.76
N LYS A 321 5.68 -11.27 -12.34
CA LYS A 321 6.16 -9.91 -12.16
C LYS A 321 5.01 -9.04 -11.62
N LEU A 322 5.23 -8.40 -10.48
CA LEU A 322 4.24 -7.58 -9.78
C LEU A 322 4.88 -6.24 -9.39
N SER A 323 4.07 -5.32 -8.89
CA SER A 323 4.48 -4.06 -8.27
C SER A 323 3.58 -3.73 -7.08
N ASP A 324 3.85 -2.62 -6.37
CA ASP A 324 2.93 -2.16 -5.32
C ASP A 324 1.51 -1.88 -5.85
N ALA A 325 1.39 -1.59 -7.16
CA ALA A 325 0.10 -1.44 -7.83
C ALA A 325 -0.78 -2.69 -7.80
N ASP A 326 -0.19 -3.86 -7.54
CA ASP A 326 -0.89 -5.12 -7.62
C ASP A 326 -1.34 -5.63 -6.25
N PHE A 327 -0.94 -4.97 -5.16
CA PHE A 327 -1.19 -5.43 -3.78
C PHE A 327 -0.81 -6.91 -3.55
N PRO A 328 0.44 -7.34 -3.85
CA PRO A 328 0.82 -8.74 -3.68
C PRO A 328 0.63 -9.20 -2.24
N PHE A 329 0.08 -10.39 -2.04
CA PHE A 329 -0.26 -10.91 -0.71
C PHE A 329 0.90 -10.95 0.31
N PHE A 330 2.14 -10.87 -0.16
CA PHE A 330 3.35 -10.94 0.65
C PHE A 330 3.94 -9.55 0.99
N THR A 331 3.29 -8.46 0.60
CA THR A 331 3.70 -7.07 0.96
C THR A 331 2.93 -6.52 2.16
N GLY A 332 1.99 -7.30 2.72
CA GLY A 332 1.29 -6.99 3.96
C GLY A 332 -0.13 -6.44 3.78
N TRP A 333 -0.51 -6.07 2.55
CA TRP A 333 -1.89 -5.67 2.26
C TRP A 333 -2.85 -6.85 2.29
N GLN A 334 -3.94 -6.72 3.04
CA GLN A 334 -4.99 -7.73 3.12
C GLN A 334 -6.33 -7.11 3.49
N LYS A 335 -7.41 -7.61 2.88
CA LYS A 335 -8.77 -7.29 3.32
C LYS A 335 -9.10 -8.13 4.55
N ILE A 336 -9.64 -7.49 5.58
CA ILE A 336 -10.20 -8.15 6.75
C ILE A 336 -11.63 -7.68 6.95
N SER A 337 -12.48 -8.51 7.53
CA SER A 337 -13.89 -8.23 7.72
C SER A 337 -14.30 -8.64 9.12
N GLU A 338 -15.25 -7.91 9.69
CA GLU A 338 -15.91 -8.25 10.95
C GLU A 338 -16.73 -9.55 10.87
N GLY A 339 -16.91 -10.10 9.65
CA GLY A 339 -17.55 -11.39 9.41
C GLY A 339 -18.90 -11.24 8.72
N ASN A 340 -19.63 -12.37 8.64
CA ASN A 340 -20.97 -12.38 8.09
C ASN A 340 -21.98 -12.02 9.19
N THR A 341 -22.83 -11.05 8.86
CA THR A 341 -24.07 -10.62 9.53
C THR A 341 -24.70 -11.62 10.52
N PRO A 342 -25.33 -11.14 11.62
CA PRO A 342 -25.58 -9.73 11.91
C PRO A 342 -24.36 -9.06 12.55
N PHE A 343 -24.12 -7.84 12.13
CA PHE A 343 -23.14 -6.96 12.75
C PHE A 343 -23.69 -6.42 14.07
N SER A 344 -22.84 -5.94 14.97
CA SER A 344 -23.32 -5.17 16.12
C SER A 344 -23.78 -3.78 15.67
N ASP A 345 -24.89 -3.30 16.21
CA ASP A 345 -25.42 -1.95 15.95
C ASP A 345 -24.68 -0.86 16.75
N ASP A 346 -23.51 -1.17 17.31
CA ASP A 346 -22.72 -0.24 18.12
C ASP A 346 -21.83 0.69 17.27
N GLY A 347 -21.75 0.45 15.95
CA GLY A 347 -20.94 1.25 15.03
C GLY A 347 -19.43 1.07 15.23
N LEU A 348 -19.00 0.04 15.98
CA LEU A 348 -17.60 -0.22 16.27
C LEU A 348 -16.98 -1.15 15.22
N CYS A 349 -15.70 -0.93 14.90
CA CYS A 349 -14.94 -1.81 14.02
C CYS A 349 -14.39 -2.98 14.82
N ASP A 350 -15.15 -4.06 14.90
CA ASP A 350 -14.98 -5.08 15.92
C ASP A 350 -14.25 -6.34 15.44
N VAL A 351 -13.38 -6.15 14.45
CA VAL A 351 -12.70 -7.21 13.70
C VAL A 351 -11.82 -8.08 14.61
N ASP A 352 -12.20 -9.35 14.76
CA ASP A 352 -11.52 -10.39 15.56
C ASP A 352 -10.00 -10.46 15.34
N GLN A 353 -9.56 -10.28 14.10
CA GLN A 353 -8.13 -10.32 13.77
C GLN A 353 -7.37 -9.14 14.38
N LEU A 354 -7.97 -7.95 14.44
CA LEU A 354 -7.38 -6.79 15.10
C LEU A 354 -7.35 -7.00 16.61
N LYS A 355 -8.45 -7.49 17.19
CA LYS A 355 -8.56 -7.83 18.63
C LYS A 355 -7.45 -8.80 19.03
N LYS A 356 -7.25 -9.89 18.29
CA LYS A 356 -6.18 -10.89 18.53
C LYS A 356 -4.77 -10.30 18.46
N ILE A 357 -4.54 -9.26 17.66
CA ILE A 357 -3.23 -8.60 17.58
C ILE A 357 -2.94 -7.82 18.86
N VAL A 358 -3.97 -7.22 19.48
CA VAL A 358 -3.84 -6.36 20.67
C VAL A 358 -4.28 -7.02 21.97
N ASP A 359 -4.72 -8.28 21.96
CA ASP A 359 -5.26 -9.05 23.10
C ASP A 359 -4.31 -9.18 24.31
N VAL A 360 -3.02 -8.94 24.09
CA VAL A 360 -1.98 -8.90 25.14
C VAL A 360 -1.78 -7.51 25.76
N ALA A 361 -2.58 -6.52 25.37
CA ALA A 361 -2.57 -5.19 25.97
C ALA A 361 -3.07 -5.29 27.43
N PRO A 362 -2.43 -4.59 28.39
CA PRO A 362 -2.91 -4.58 29.77
C PRO A 362 -4.31 -3.97 29.85
N GLN A 363 -5.30 -4.74 30.31
CA GLN A 363 -6.64 -4.21 30.61
C GLN A 363 -6.59 -3.37 31.89
N ALA A 364 -7.16 -2.17 31.84
CA ALA A 364 -7.25 -1.32 33.01
C ALA A 364 -8.27 -1.90 34.01
N THR A 365 -7.85 -2.08 35.27
CA THR A 365 -8.60 -2.88 36.26
C THR A 365 -9.86 -2.23 36.83
N ASN A 366 -10.17 -0.97 36.48
CA ASN A 366 -11.34 -0.20 36.96
C ASN A 366 -11.71 1.00 36.04
N ALA A 367 -11.61 0.87 34.72
CA ALA A 367 -11.63 2.02 33.82
C ALA A 367 -13.00 2.32 33.19
N ASN A 368 -13.34 3.61 33.09
CA ASN A 368 -14.25 4.10 32.06
C ASN A 368 -13.55 4.00 30.69
N GLU A 369 -14.33 3.94 29.61
CA GLU A 369 -13.87 3.73 28.22
C GLU A 369 -12.62 4.54 27.85
N SER A 370 -12.57 5.82 28.21
CA SER A 370 -11.43 6.72 27.93
C SER A 370 -10.08 6.27 28.53
N VAL A 371 -10.08 5.60 29.69
CA VAL A 371 -8.84 5.15 30.35
C VAL A 371 -8.31 3.87 29.70
N ASP A 372 -9.20 3.05 29.12
CA ASP A 372 -8.82 1.87 28.36
C ASP A 372 -8.20 2.26 27.00
N ASP A 373 -8.78 3.27 26.34
CA ASP A 373 -8.26 3.84 25.08
C ASP A 373 -6.82 4.36 25.20
N ASP A 374 -6.53 5.11 26.27
CA ASP A 374 -5.18 5.65 26.51
C ASP A 374 -4.15 4.54 26.79
N ALA A 375 -4.56 3.48 27.49
CA ALA A 375 -3.73 2.31 27.77
C ALA A 375 -3.43 1.54 26.47
N LEU A 376 -4.44 1.25 25.66
CA LEU A 376 -4.30 0.60 24.35
C LEU A 376 -3.43 1.45 23.40
N SER A 377 -3.70 2.75 23.31
CA SER A 377 -2.93 3.71 22.51
C SER A 377 -1.45 3.72 22.91
N SER A 378 -1.18 3.74 24.21
CA SER A 378 0.18 3.68 24.76
C SER A 378 0.85 2.33 24.47
N TYR A 379 0.12 1.23 24.60
CA TYR A 379 0.59 -0.12 24.27
C TYR A 379 1.00 -0.21 22.79
N VAL A 380 0.13 0.16 21.85
CA VAL A 380 0.42 0.12 20.41
C VAL A 380 1.62 1.02 20.06
N LYS A 381 1.70 2.23 20.63
CA LYS A 381 2.86 3.14 20.45
C LYS A 381 4.15 2.59 21.06
N GLY A 382 4.07 1.80 22.13
CA GLY A 382 5.21 1.15 22.76
C GLY A 382 5.75 -0.06 22.01
N HIS A 383 4.92 -0.77 21.23
CA HIS A 383 5.27 -2.08 20.66
C HIS A 383 5.46 -2.06 19.14
N ALA A 384 6.72 -1.99 18.69
CA ALA A 384 7.06 -1.95 17.26
C ALA A 384 6.51 -3.15 16.49
N ALA A 385 6.64 -4.36 17.03
CA ALA A 385 6.13 -5.58 16.39
C ALA A 385 4.60 -5.56 16.18
N ILE A 386 3.85 -4.93 17.09
CA ILE A 386 2.40 -4.75 16.95
C ILE A 386 2.09 -3.74 15.85
N ARG A 387 2.78 -2.59 15.84
CA ARG A 387 2.61 -1.61 14.75
C ARG A 387 2.92 -2.20 13.39
N GLU A 388 3.97 -3.01 13.26
CA GLU A 388 4.30 -3.69 12.01
C GLU A 388 3.19 -4.68 11.59
N LYS A 389 2.60 -5.43 12.53
CA LYS A 389 1.46 -6.30 12.24
C LYS A 389 0.20 -5.54 11.82
N LEU A 390 -0.03 -4.35 12.37
CA LEU A 390 -1.21 -3.52 12.08
C LEU A 390 -1.12 -2.76 10.75
N ARG A 391 0.01 -2.82 10.03
CA ARG A 391 0.14 -2.21 8.71
C ARG A 391 -0.57 -3.04 7.64
N GLY A 392 -1.21 -2.36 6.68
CA GLY A 392 -1.71 -2.98 5.45
C GLY A 392 -3.10 -3.62 5.57
N PHE A 393 -3.83 -3.40 6.65
CA PHE A 393 -5.22 -3.86 6.72
C PHE A 393 -6.16 -2.91 5.99
N ILE A 394 -7.07 -3.49 5.20
CA ILE A 394 -8.27 -2.81 4.70
C ILE A 394 -9.46 -3.46 5.41
N CYS A 395 -10.02 -2.74 6.38
CA CYS A 395 -11.09 -3.25 7.23
C CYS A 395 -12.45 -2.99 6.57
N GLU A 396 -13.20 -4.06 6.32
CA GLU A 396 -14.60 -4.01 5.97
C GLU A 396 -15.43 -4.13 7.24
N ALA A 397 -16.15 -3.07 7.54
CA ALA A 397 -17.04 -2.95 8.68
C ALA A 397 -18.45 -2.57 8.19
N PRO A 398 -19.51 -2.93 8.95
CA PRO A 398 -20.82 -2.32 8.76
C PRO A 398 -20.72 -0.81 8.89
N THR A 399 -21.68 -0.11 8.31
CA THR A 399 -21.86 1.31 8.59
C THR A 399 -23.04 1.48 9.52
N GLU A 400 -22.85 2.23 10.61
CA GLU A 400 -23.92 2.64 11.55
C GLU A 400 -25.09 3.36 10.85
N TRP A 401 -24.84 3.85 9.63
CA TRP A 401 -25.79 4.57 8.78
C TRP A 401 -26.66 3.66 7.90
N ASN A 402 -26.42 2.33 7.91
CA ASN A 402 -27.20 1.38 7.12
C ASN A 402 -28.30 0.75 7.98
N SER A 403 -29.51 1.30 7.87
CA SER A 403 -30.68 0.80 8.60
C SER A 403 -31.16 -0.60 8.16
N ALA A 404 -30.56 -1.23 7.15
CA ALA A 404 -30.95 -2.57 6.70
C ALA A 404 -30.59 -3.67 7.71
N HIS A 405 -29.82 -3.36 8.76
CA HIS A 405 -29.40 -4.31 9.79
C HIS A 405 -29.82 -3.92 11.22
N ASN A 406 -30.49 -2.77 11.40
CA ASN A 406 -30.84 -2.19 12.71
C ASN A 406 -32.21 -2.68 13.24
N ASP A 407 -32.59 -3.94 13.00
CA ASP A 407 -33.92 -4.49 13.36
C ASP A 407 -33.99 -5.07 14.78
#